data_AF-A0A2V7J854-F1
#
_entry.id   AF-A0A2V7J854-F1
#
_cell.length_a   1.000
_cell.length_b   1.000
_cell.length_c   1.000
_cell.angle_alpha   90.00
_cell.angle_beta   90.00
_cell.angle_gamma   90.00
#
_symmetry.space_group_name_H-M   'P 1'
#
loop_
_entity.id
_entity.type
_entity.pdbx_description
1 polymer ?
#
loop_
_entity_poly.entity_id
_entity_poly.type
_entity_poly.pdbx_seq_one_letter_code
_entity_poly.pdbx_strand_id
1 'polypeptide(L)'
;TGPDSLNAVERIVALRATLVDSSAADTTRAVALAWLLHLVGDIHQPLHCSSRVSPDEPLPHGDAGGNTFRLDDDRNLHGYWDRILDEAIAPEPGEDSIAYASRIAQRSERTEPRVTPSADVSGWAQEGLRIAQTVVYAGVSRGTAPSADYEAEALRVSEGRIALAGYRLAALLNEALK
;
A
#
# COMPACT_ATOMS: atom_id res chain seq x y z
N THR A 1 10.77 14.30 18.30
CA THR A 1 11.28 12.92 18.17
C THR A 1 10.96 12.46 16.77
N GLY A 2 11.89 11.78 16.09
CA GLY A 2 11.68 11.28 14.72
C GLY A 2 10.72 10.07 14.69
N PRO A 3 10.40 9.55 13.50
CA PRO A 3 9.57 8.34 13.38
C PRO A 3 10.22 7.14 14.09
N ASP A 4 9.38 6.18 14.50
CA ASP A 4 9.82 4.97 15.20
C ASP A 4 10.91 4.22 14.44
N SER A 5 11.83 3.60 15.19
CA SER A 5 12.92 2.79 14.64
C SER A 5 12.43 1.49 13.97
N LEU A 6 11.15 1.16 14.13
CA LEU A 6 10.51 -0.01 13.53
C LEU A 6 9.48 0.46 12.50
N ASN A 7 9.79 0.30 11.22
CA ASN A 7 8.91 0.69 10.12
C ASN A 7 8.94 -0.35 8.98
N ALA A 8 8.02 -0.23 8.02
CA ALA A 8 7.90 -1.16 6.90
C ALA A 8 9.19 -1.28 6.08
N VAL A 9 9.95 -0.19 5.89
CA VAL A 9 11.22 -0.20 5.14
C VAL A 9 12.22 -1.14 5.82
N GLU A 10 12.48 -0.93 7.10
CA GLU A 10 13.42 -1.75 7.89
C GLU A 10 12.95 -3.21 7.95
N ARG A 11 11.65 -3.43 8.13
CA ARG A 11 11.08 -4.78 8.22
C ARG A 11 11.18 -5.54 6.90
N ILE A 12 10.87 -4.93 5.76
CA ILE A 12 11.02 -5.57 4.45
C ILE A 12 12.48 -6.00 4.22
N VAL A 13 13.45 -5.15 4.54
CA VAL A 13 14.87 -5.49 4.41
C VAL A 13 15.25 -6.68 5.31
N ALA A 14 14.85 -6.65 6.57
CA ALA A 14 15.13 -7.74 7.51
C ALA A 14 14.47 -9.07 7.10
N LEU A 15 13.21 -9.03 6.66
CA LEU A 15 12.46 -10.23 6.25
C LEU A 15 13.04 -10.86 4.97
N ARG A 16 13.52 -10.04 4.03
CA ARG A 16 14.26 -10.54 2.85
C ARG A 16 15.51 -11.31 3.25
N ALA A 17 16.28 -10.78 4.20
CA ALA A 17 17.49 -11.46 4.69
C ALA A 17 17.15 -12.80 5.37
N THR A 18 16.10 -12.84 6.20
CA THR A 18 15.62 -14.07 6.83
C THR A 18 15.14 -15.10 5.80
N LEU A 19 14.49 -14.67 4.71
CA LEU A 19 13.95 -15.59 3.70
C LEU A 19 15.03 -16.41 2.99
N VAL A 20 16.20 -15.79 2.73
CA VAL A 20 17.34 -16.40 2.02
C VAL A 20 18.35 -17.08 2.95
N ASP A 21 18.21 -16.93 4.26
CA ASP A 21 19.09 -17.56 5.24
C ASP A 21 18.81 -19.07 5.33
N SER A 22 19.71 -19.88 4.76
CA SER A 22 19.60 -21.34 4.79
C SER A 22 19.82 -21.95 6.19
N SER A 23 20.30 -21.17 7.15
CA SER A 23 20.44 -21.61 8.55
C SER A 23 19.18 -21.38 9.38
N ALA A 24 18.26 -20.54 8.90
CA ALA A 24 16.97 -20.30 9.55
C ALA A 24 16.04 -21.51 9.39
N ALA A 25 15.25 -21.80 10.42
CA ALA A 25 14.24 -22.85 10.36
C ALA A 25 13.18 -22.54 9.29
N ASP A 26 12.68 -23.57 8.60
CA ASP A 26 11.65 -23.39 7.55
C ASP A 26 10.40 -22.67 8.06
N THR A 27 10.01 -22.88 9.32
CA THR A 27 8.91 -22.14 9.95
C THR A 27 9.20 -20.64 10.07
N THR A 28 10.45 -20.27 10.36
CA THR A 28 10.88 -18.86 10.43
C THR A 28 10.88 -18.24 9.04
N ARG A 29 11.37 -18.97 8.02
CA ARG A 29 11.34 -18.53 6.61
C ARG A 29 9.91 -18.39 6.09
N ALA A 30 9.00 -19.29 6.47
CA ALA A 30 7.59 -19.22 6.10
C ALA A 30 6.89 -17.99 6.70
N VAL A 31 7.16 -17.68 7.98
CA VAL A 31 6.67 -16.44 8.61
C VAL A 31 7.26 -15.21 7.93
N ALA A 32 8.55 -15.25 7.59
CA ALA A 32 9.20 -14.15 6.87
C ALA A 32 8.57 -13.91 5.49
N LEU A 33 8.27 -14.99 4.76
CA LEU A 33 7.56 -14.93 3.48
C LEU A 33 6.18 -14.30 3.64
N ALA A 34 5.37 -14.77 4.60
CA ALA A 34 4.02 -14.24 4.82
C ALA A 34 4.03 -12.73 5.12
N TRP A 35 4.95 -12.27 5.97
CA TRP A 35 5.11 -10.85 6.26
C TRP A 35 5.63 -10.05 5.06
N LEU A 36 6.52 -10.63 4.24
CA LEU A 36 7.01 -9.97 3.03
C LEU A 36 5.88 -9.77 2.02
N LEU A 37 5.02 -10.77 1.82
CA LEU A 37 3.83 -10.65 0.97
C LEU A 37 2.94 -9.48 1.43
N HIS A 38 2.73 -9.34 2.74
CA HIS A 38 1.89 -8.31 3.33
C HIS A 38 2.50 -6.90 3.24
N LEU A 39 3.71 -6.72 3.77
CA LEU A 39 4.34 -5.41 3.88
C LEU A 39 4.72 -4.81 2.53
N VAL A 40 5.01 -5.65 1.52
CA VAL A 40 5.20 -5.14 0.15
C VAL A 40 3.89 -4.60 -0.42
N GLY A 41 2.73 -5.14 -0.05
CA GLY A 41 1.44 -4.52 -0.33
C GLY A 41 1.29 -3.18 0.38
N ASP A 42 1.46 -3.16 1.71
CA ASP A 42 1.24 -1.98 2.55
C ASP A 42 2.11 -0.79 2.14
N ILE A 43 3.41 -1.00 1.90
CA ILE A 43 4.32 0.10 1.52
C ILE A 43 3.96 0.74 0.17
N HIS A 44 3.10 0.09 -0.63
CA HIS A 44 2.58 0.69 -1.85
C HIS A 44 1.31 1.51 -1.65
N GLN A 45 0.63 1.37 -0.51
CA GLN A 45 -0.50 2.21 -0.10
C GLN A 45 0.04 3.56 0.43
N PRO A 46 -0.26 4.70 -0.23
CA PRO A 46 0.33 6.01 0.11
C PRO A 46 0.23 6.45 1.58
N LEU A 47 -0.88 6.14 2.25
CA LEU A 47 -1.15 6.49 3.65
C LEU A 47 -0.44 5.59 4.67
N HIS A 48 0.09 4.44 4.28
CA HIS A 48 1.03 3.67 5.11
C HIS A 48 2.44 4.27 5.10
N CYS A 49 2.71 5.23 4.21
CA CYS A 49 4.01 5.89 4.05
C CYS A 49 4.01 7.36 4.54
N SER A 50 2.94 7.83 5.16
CA SER A 50 2.77 9.24 5.51
C SER A 50 1.95 9.46 6.77
N SER A 51 2.10 10.64 7.36
CA SER A 51 1.19 11.18 8.37
C SER A 51 1.13 12.69 8.16
N ARG A 52 -0.08 13.24 8.04
CA ARG A 52 -0.26 14.69 7.84
C ARG A 52 -0.20 15.37 9.19
N VAL A 53 0.63 16.40 9.29
CA VAL A 53 0.75 17.23 10.51
C VAL A 53 -0.08 18.50 10.33
N SER A 54 -0.87 18.83 11.34
CA SER A 54 -1.66 20.06 11.41
C SER A 54 -1.61 20.65 12.83
N PRO A 55 -2.11 21.87 13.07
CA PRO A 55 -2.23 22.41 14.42
C PRO A 55 -3.08 21.54 15.35
N ASP A 56 -4.11 20.89 14.82
CA ASP A 56 -5.01 20.00 15.58
C ASP A 56 -4.43 18.58 15.76
N GLU A 57 -3.49 18.21 14.90
CA GLU A 57 -2.82 16.90 14.87
C GLU A 57 -1.30 17.11 14.81
N PRO A 58 -0.69 17.55 15.93
CA PRO A 58 0.73 17.85 15.96
C PRO A 58 1.58 16.57 15.94
N LEU A 59 2.88 16.78 15.75
CA LEU A 59 3.88 15.74 16.00
C LEU A 59 3.79 15.23 17.46
N PRO A 60 4.16 13.96 17.71
CA PRO A 60 4.77 13.03 16.76
C PRO A 60 3.76 12.23 15.92
N HIS A 61 2.46 12.31 16.21
CA HIS A 61 1.48 11.38 15.65
C HIS A 61 0.90 11.83 14.31
N GLY A 62 0.74 13.15 14.11
CA GLY A 62 -0.01 13.67 12.97
C GLY A 62 -1.42 13.05 12.91
N ASP A 63 -1.97 12.89 11.72
CA ASP A 63 -3.29 12.30 11.50
C ASP A 63 -3.30 10.76 11.45
N ALA A 64 -2.21 10.13 11.92
CA ALA A 64 -2.00 8.69 11.90
C ALA A 64 -2.21 8.06 10.51
N GLY A 65 -1.68 8.69 9.47
CA GLY A 65 -1.84 8.24 8.08
C GLY A 65 -3.27 8.34 7.60
N GLY A 66 -3.97 9.42 7.94
CA GLY A 66 -5.36 9.65 7.54
C GLY A 66 -6.42 8.92 8.37
N ASN A 67 -6.04 8.18 9.42
CA ASN A 67 -7.01 7.49 10.29
C ASN A 67 -7.89 8.47 11.07
N THR A 68 -7.35 9.62 11.45
CA THR A 68 -8.12 10.70 12.11
C THR A 68 -8.66 11.72 11.11
N PHE A 69 -8.35 11.57 9.81
CA PHE A 69 -8.95 12.37 8.74
C PHE A 69 -10.35 11.85 8.42
N ARG A 70 -11.38 12.51 8.96
CA ARG A 70 -12.78 12.14 8.74
C ARG A 70 -13.29 12.66 7.40
N LEU A 71 -13.92 11.78 6.63
CA LEU A 71 -14.68 12.09 5.42
C LEU A 71 -16.15 12.32 5.81
N ASP A 72 -17.09 11.86 4.99
CA ASP A 72 -18.51 11.70 5.27
C ASP A 72 -18.84 10.40 6.03
N ASP A 73 -20.03 10.35 6.64
CA ASP A 73 -20.63 9.15 7.25
C ASP A 73 -19.70 8.34 8.15
N ASP A 74 -18.95 9.04 9.01
CA ASP A 74 -17.94 8.49 9.94
C ASP A 74 -16.78 7.70 9.29
N ARG A 75 -16.70 7.67 7.95
CA ARG A 75 -15.56 7.09 7.22
C ARG A 75 -14.31 7.91 7.49
N ASN A 76 -13.16 7.23 7.53
CA ASN A 76 -11.86 7.90 7.58
C ASN A 76 -11.10 7.68 6.27
N LEU A 77 -10.18 8.59 5.97
CA LEU A 77 -9.43 8.60 4.72
C LEU A 77 -8.54 7.36 4.57
N HIS A 78 -7.91 6.88 5.64
CA HIS A 78 -7.09 5.67 5.60
C HIS A 78 -7.90 4.46 5.15
N GLY A 79 -9.01 4.20 5.85
CA GLY A 79 -9.89 3.07 5.55
C GLY A 79 -10.60 3.20 4.21
N TYR A 80 -10.76 4.41 3.66
CA TYR A 80 -11.23 4.60 2.28
C TYR A 80 -10.18 4.12 1.27
N TRP A 81 -8.91 4.52 1.43
CA TRP A 81 -7.82 4.11 0.53
C TRP A 81 -7.49 2.61 0.64
N ASP A 82 -7.56 2.02 1.83
CA ASP A 82 -7.36 0.57 2.01
C ASP A 82 -8.41 -0.27 1.27
N ARG A 83 -9.61 0.28 1.03
CA ARG A 83 -10.76 -0.42 0.42
C ARG A 83 -11.12 0.12 -0.96
N ILE A 84 -10.24 0.90 -1.59
CA ILE A 84 -10.54 1.64 -2.83
C ILE A 84 -11.07 0.74 -3.95
N LEU A 85 -10.58 -0.50 -4.05
CA LEU A 85 -11.04 -1.48 -5.02
C LEU A 85 -12.44 -2.01 -4.70
N ASP A 86 -12.72 -2.32 -3.45
CA ASP A 86 -14.04 -2.80 -3.02
C ASP A 86 -15.11 -1.71 -3.16
N GLU A 87 -14.71 -0.45 -2.92
CA GLU A 87 -15.56 0.73 -3.11
C GLU A 87 -15.87 0.97 -4.60
N ALA A 88 -14.92 0.72 -5.49
CA ALA A 88 -15.04 1.04 -6.92
C ALA A 88 -15.46 -0.13 -7.82
N ILE A 89 -15.13 -1.36 -7.45
CA ILE A 89 -15.26 -2.56 -8.28
C ILE A 89 -15.78 -3.70 -7.41
N ALA A 90 -17.10 -3.88 -7.41
CA ALA A 90 -17.73 -4.98 -6.70
C ALA A 90 -17.30 -6.34 -7.27
N PRO A 91 -17.27 -7.40 -6.43
CA PRO A 91 -17.22 -8.77 -6.91
C PRO A 91 -18.42 -9.10 -7.81
N GLU A 92 -18.18 -9.91 -8.83
CA GLU A 92 -19.26 -10.40 -9.69
C GLU A 92 -20.13 -11.44 -8.94
N PRO A 93 -21.40 -11.64 -9.34
CA PRO A 93 -22.26 -12.64 -8.70
C PRO A 93 -21.62 -14.04 -8.71
N GLY A 94 -21.36 -14.59 -7.52
CA GLY A 94 -20.74 -15.91 -7.36
C GLY A 94 -19.22 -15.94 -7.47
N GLU A 95 -18.57 -14.78 -7.61
CA GLU A 95 -17.12 -14.67 -7.62
C GLU A 95 -16.55 -14.82 -6.20
N ASP A 96 -15.62 -15.76 -6.02
CA ASP A 96 -14.87 -15.89 -4.76
C ASP A 96 -13.69 -14.90 -4.70
N SER A 97 -13.05 -14.81 -3.54
CA SER A 97 -11.96 -13.85 -3.32
C SER A 97 -10.73 -14.10 -4.20
N ILE A 98 -10.47 -15.35 -4.60
CA ILE A 98 -9.33 -15.70 -5.46
C ILE A 98 -9.63 -15.28 -6.90
N ALA A 99 -10.84 -15.56 -7.38
CA ALA A 99 -11.31 -15.14 -8.69
C ALA A 99 -11.34 -13.60 -8.80
N TYR A 100 -11.85 -12.92 -7.77
CA TYR A 100 -11.84 -11.46 -7.67
C TYR A 100 -10.41 -10.91 -7.75
N ALA A 101 -9.51 -11.36 -6.88
CA ALA A 101 -8.12 -10.91 -6.87
C ALA A 101 -7.42 -11.16 -8.22
N SER A 102 -7.68 -12.30 -8.86
CA SER A 102 -7.13 -12.64 -10.18
C SER A 102 -7.63 -11.70 -11.27
N ARG A 103 -8.93 -11.37 -11.27
CA ARG A 103 -9.53 -10.43 -12.22
C ARG A 103 -8.98 -9.01 -12.04
N ILE A 104 -8.87 -8.54 -10.80
CA ILE A 104 -8.30 -7.22 -10.48
C ILE A 104 -6.82 -7.15 -10.87
N ALA A 105 -6.03 -8.20 -10.60
CA ALA A 105 -4.64 -8.27 -11.02
C ALA A 105 -4.52 -8.16 -12.55
N GLN A 106 -5.26 -8.97 -13.32
CA GLN A 106 -5.24 -8.92 -14.78
C GLN A 106 -5.67 -7.55 -15.33
N ARG A 107 -6.67 -6.93 -14.71
CA ARG A 107 -7.12 -5.59 -15.07
C ARG A 107 -6.00 -4.57 -14.88
N SER A 108 -5.35 -4.59 -13.73
CA SER A 108 -4.27 -3.67 -13.37
C SER A 108 -3.06 -3.87 -14.28
N GLU A 109 -2.67 -5.12 -14.55
CA GLU A 109 -1.54 -5.45 -15.46
C GLU A 109 -1.78 -5.01 -16.91
N ARG A 110 -3.05 -4.93 -17.35
CA ARG A 110 -3.39 -4.48 -18.70
C ARG A 110 -3.16 -2.98 -18.88
N THR A 111 -3.40 -2.20 -17.83
CA THR A 111 -3.27 -0.73 -17.86
C THR A 111 -1.89 -0.26 -17.39
N GLU A 112 -1.20 -1.06 -16.59
CA GLU A 112 0.07 -0.73 -15.96
C GLU A 112 1.17 -1.66 -16.48
N PRO A 113 1.97 -1.23 -17.48
CA PRO A 113 2.96 -2.11 -18.08
C PRO A 113 4.03 -2.54 -17.09
N ARG A 114 4.48 -3.79 -17.21
CA ARG A 114 5.58 -4.31 -16.38
C ARG A 114 6.85 -3.50 -16.59
N VAL A 115 7.34 -2.90 -15.52
CA VAL A 115 8.63 -2.21 -15.46
C VAL A 115 9.69 -3.09 -14.79
N THR A 116 10.96 -2.79 -14.99
CA THR A 116 12.04 -3.39 -14.17
C THR A 116 11.96 -2.77 -12.78
N PRO A 117 11.60 -3.53 -11.74
CA PRO A 117 11.38 -2.94 -10.43
C PRO A 117 12.72 -2.66 -9.72
N SER A 118 12.85 -1.46 -9.15
CA SER A 118 13.93 -1.15 -8.21
C SER A 118 13.74 -1.93 -6.91
N ALA A 119 14.83 -2.40 -6.30
CA ALA A 119 14.84 -3.03 -4.98
C ALA A 119 15.03 -2.03 -3.82
N ASP A 120 15.09 -0.73 -4.11
CA ASP A 120 15.22 0.35 -3.13
C ASP A 120 13.90 0.58 -2.37
N VAL A 121 13.77 -0.09 -1.22
CA VAL A 121 12.58 -0.03 -0.37
C VAL A 121 12.34 1.38 0.20
N SER A 122 13.40 2.14 0.48
CA SER A 122 13.27 3.53 0.92
C SER A 122 12.67 4.40 -0.19
N GLY A 123 13.08 4.18 -1.43
CA GLY A 123 12.47 4.79 -2.62
C GLY A 123 10.98 4.47 -2.75
N TRP A 124 10.56 3.25 -2.43
CA TRP A 124 9.14 2.86 -2.48
C TRP A 124 8.28 3.67 -1.51
N ALA A 125 8.77 3.86 -0.28
CA ALA A 125 8.09 4.69 0.73
C ALA A 125 8.03 6.17 0.30
N GLN A 126 9.11 6.70 -0.29
CA GLN A 126 9.14 8.08 -0.80
C GLN A 126 8.14 8.30 -1.94
N GLU A 127 7.90 7.28 -2.78
CA GLU A 127 6.82 7.34 -3.77
C GLU A 127 5.45 7.45 -3.13
N GLY A 128 5.18 6.63 -2.10
CA GLY A 128 3.94 6.68 -1.33
C GLY A 128 3.71 8.05 -0.70
N LEU A 129 4.74 8.61 -0.06
CA LEU A 129 4.69 9.96 0.52
C LEU A 129 4.37 11.04 -0.53
N ARG A 130 5.01 10.97 -1.71
CA ARG A 130 4.76 11.93 -2.78
C ARG A 130 3.30 11.87 -3.25
N ILE A 131 2.77 10.66 -3.44
CA ILE A 131 1.37 10.46 -3.83
C ILE A 131 0.43 10.96 -2.72
N ALA A 132 0.77 10.73 -1.46
CA ALA A 132 0.00 11.25 -0.34
C ALA A 132 -0.11 12.78 -0.40
N GLN A 133 1.00 13.46 -0.71
CA GLN A 133 1.04 14.93 -0.83
C GLN A 133 0.31 15.46 -2.06
N THR A 134 0.48 14.85 -3.23
CA THR A 134 0.01 15.42 -4.50
C THR A 134 -1.38 14.95 -4.93
N VAL A 135 -1.83 13.80 -4.42
CA VAL A 135 -3.12 13.20 -4.78
C VAL A 135 -4.00 13.07 -3.54
N VAL A 136 -3.56 12.29 -2.55
CA VAL A 136 -4.42 11.86 -1.44
C VAL A 136 -4.96 13.05 -0.66
N TYR A 137 -4.08 13.89 -0.10
CA TYR A 137 -4.47 15.03 0.73
C TYR A 137 -4.80 16.29 -0.07
N ALA A 138 -4.40 16.35 -1.35
CA ALA A 138 -4.63 17.53 -2.19
C ALA A 138 -6.07 17.62 -2.71
N GLY A 139 -6.72 16.47 -2.92
CA GLY A 139 -8.05 16.41 -3.56
C GLY A 139 -9.24 16.19 -2.62
N VAL A 140 -9.03 16.23 -1.30
CA VAL A 140 -10.07 15.87 -0.32
C VAL A 140 -10.13 16.85 0.85
N SER A 141 -11.33 17.02 1.42
CA SER A 141 -11.58 17.87 2.59
C SER A 141 -12.19 17.07 3.73
N ARG A 142 -11.96 17.54 4.97
CA ARG A 142 -12.54 16.91 6.16
C ARG A 142 -14.06 17.12 6.19
N GLY A 143 -14.80 16.10 6.60
CA GLY A 143 -16.25 16.17 6.79
C GLY A 143 -17.05 16.17 5.50
N THR A 144 -16.42 15.87 4.36
CA THR A 144 -17.08 15.87 3.05
C THR A 144 -16.88 14.53 2.35
N ALA A 145 -17.89 14.11 1.60
CA ALA A 145 -17.75 13.00 0.67
C ALA A 145 -16.68 13.31 -0.38
N PRO A 146 -15.84 12.33 -0.75
CA PRO A 146 -14.99 12.46 -1.93
C PRO A 146 -15.80 12.83 -3.17
N SER A 147 -15.25 13.71 -4.02
CA SER A 147 -15.88 14.02 -5.31
C SER A 147 -15.68 12.87 -6.29
N ALA A 148 -16.53 12.76 -7.30
CA ALA A 148 -16.37 11.74 -8.35
C ALA A 148 -14.99 11.83 -9.06
N ASP A 149 -14.45 13.04 -9.24
CA ASP A 149 -13.11 13.24 -9.80
C ASP A 149 -12.01 12.69 -8.87
N TYR A 150 -12.17 12.87 -7.55
CA TYR A 150 -11.25 12.30 -6.56
C TYR A 150 -11.32 10.78 -6.55
N GLU A 151 -12.53 10.21 -6.56
CA GLU A 151 -12.74 8.76 -6.57
C GLU A 151 -12.10 8.11 -7.80
N ALA A 152 -12.30 8.70 -8.98
CA ALA A 152 -11.71 8.21 -10.23
C ALA A 152 -10.18 8.27 -10.20
N GLU A 153 -9.60 9.37 -9.70
CA GLU A 153 -8.15 9.53 -9.60
C GLU A 153 -7.54 8.60 -8.53
N ALA A 154 -8.20 8.44 -7.38
CA ALA A 154 -7.78 7.54 -6.32
C ALA A 154 -7.79 6.08 -6.79
N LEU A 155 -8.82 5.67 -7.54
CA LEU A 155 -8.86 4.33 -8.16
C LEU A 155 -7.70 4.15 -9.14
N ARG A 156 -7.51 5.09 -10.07
CA ARG A 156 -6.44 5.02 -11.09
C ARG A 156 -5.06 4.91 -10.44
N VAL A 157 -4.79 5.73 -9.43
CA VAL A 157 -3.53 5.66 -8.68
C VAL A 157 -3.37 4.32 -7.98
N SER A 158 -4.45 3.81 -7.37
CA SER A 158 -4.41 2.55 -6.63
C SER A 158 -4.17 1.34 -7.53
N GLU A 159 -4.80 1.28 -8.72
CA GLU A 159 -4.50 0.26 -9.74
C GLU A 159 -3.00 0.26 -10.09
N GLY A 160 -2.42 1.44 -10.31
CA GLY A 160 -0.98 1.63 -10.52
C GLY A 160 -0.11 1.11 -9.38
N ARG A 161 -0.48 1.41 -8.13
CA ARG A 161 0.27 0.98 -6.95
C ARG A 161 0.18 -0.52 -6.70
N ILE A 162 -0.98 -1.12 -6.95
CA ILE A 162 -1.20 -2.57 -6.80
C ILE A 162 -0.40 -3.35 -7.84
N ALA A 163 -0.43 -2.93 -9.11
CA ALA A 163 0.40 -3.54 -10.15
C ALA A 163 1.90 -3.44 -9.80
N LEU A 164 2.36 -2.26 -9.40
CA LEU A 164 3.75 -2.03 -9.03
C LEU A 164 4.19 -2.87 -7.81
N ALA A 165 3.32 -3.01 -6.81
CA ALA A 165 3.54 -3.87 -5.65
C ALA A 165 3.74 -5.33 -6.08
N GLY A 166 2.85 -5.83 -6.96
CA GLY A 166 2.94 -7.18 -7.52
C GLY A 166 4.24 -7.41 -8.29
N TYR A 167 4.67 -6.45 -9.12
CA TYR A 167 5.92 -6.56 -9.87
C TYR A 167 7.15 -6.56 -8.98
N ARG A 168 7.21 -5.67 -7.98
CA ARG A 168 8.31 -5.63 -7.00
C ARG A 168 8.35 -6.90 -6.17
N LEU A 169 7.21 -7.36 -5.67
CA LEU A 169 7.12 -8.61 -4.92
C LEU A 169 7.60 -9.81 -5.74
N ALA A 170 7.12 -9.95 -6.97
CA ALA A 170 7.55 -11.02 -7.86
C ALA A 170 9.08 -10.98 -8.10
N ALA A 171 9.66 -9.80 -8.28
CA ALA A 171 11.11 -9.67 -8.45
C ALA A 171 11.87 -10.08 -7.18
N LEU A 172 11.41 -9.66 -5.99
CA LEU A 172 12.01 -10.05 -4.72
C LEU A 172 11.98 -11.57 -4.52
N LEU A 173 10.84 -12.22 -4.78
CA LEU A 173 10.69 -13.67 -4.62
C LEU A 173 11.53 -14.44 -5.63
N ASN A 174 11.55 -13.99 -6.89
CA ASN A 174 12.39 -14.59 -7.93
C ASN A 174 13.88 -14.41 -7.67
N GLU A 175 14.30 -13.38 -6.94
CA GLU A 175 15.69 -13.23 -6.49
C GLU A 175 16.00 -14.19 -5.33
N ALA A 176 15.08 -14.31 -4.37
CA ALA A 176 15.29 -15.02 -3.12
C ALA A 176 15.13 -16.55 -3.18
N LEU A 177 14.30 -17.07 -4.10
CA LEU A 177 13.86 -18.48 -4.10
C LEU A 177 14.29 -19.27 -5.35
N LYS A 178 15.42 -18.90 -5.97
CA LYS A 178 15.99 -19.65 -7.10
C LYS A 178 16.56 -20.99 -6.69
#